data_AF-A0A150T929-F1
#
_entry.id   AF-A0A150T929-F1
#
_cell.length_a   1.000
_cell.length_b   1.000
_cell.length_c   1.000
_cell.angle_alpha   90.00
_cell.angle_beta   90.00
_cell.angle_gamma   90.00
#
_symmetry.space_group_name_H-M   'P 1'
#
loop_
_entity.id
_entity.type
_entity.pdbx_description
1 polymer ?
#
loop_
_entity_poly.entity_id
_entity_poly.type
_entity_poly.pdbx_seq_one_letter_code
_entity_poly.pdbx_strand_id
1 'polypeptide(L)'
;MTPLAVILYEDQRGPEKEFGLHNLLVACVADDAGDDRFALRRKLDGRPMKGVQNLLRSCRRDIRRLSSKGQQVFALVDNDAIRHQLKHEGITESADDAAVVRAIKDKCDAPERLHVFLLKENTETVIEAAEHCDKGLARALVTQALQKDVNARDAIFNRISWQSDRAVRDCIRQRVEAILDIVKALVTLVRAGDGSI
;
A
#
# COMPACT_ATOMS: atom_id res chain seq x y z
N MET A 1 20.62 -3.51 6.85
CA MET A 1 20.37 -3.50 5.39
C MET A 1 19.57 -2.26 5.05
N THR A 2 19.91 -1.56 3.98
CA THR A 2 19.09 -0.46 3.47
C THR A 2 17.90 -1.05 2.71
N PRO A 3 16.65 -0.65 2.95
CA PRO A 3 15.52 -1.17 2.18
C PRO A 3 15.65 -0.74 0.71
N LEU A 4 15.07 -1.52 -0.20
CA LEU A 4 14.94 -1.17 -1.62
C LEU A 4 13.85 -0.12 -1.83
N ALA A 5 12.76 -0.23 -1.05
CA ALA A 5 11.61 0.65 -1.15
C ALA A 5 11.11 1.08 0.23
N VAL A 6 10.55 2.28 0.29
CA VAL A 6 9.70 2.75 1.38
C VAL A 6 8.26 2.79 0.87
N ILE A 7 7.32 2.23 1.62
CA ILE A 7 5.91 2.21 1.24
C ILE A 7 5.11 2.98 2.29
N LEU A 8 4.45 4.06 1.87
CA LEU A 8 3.61 4.90 2.69
C LEU A 8 2.16 4.43 2.57
N TYR A 9 1.51 4.27 3.71
CA TYR A 9 0.12 3.82 3.79
C TYR A 9 -0.72 4.83 4.53
N GLU A 10 -1.94 5.04 4.07
CA GLU A 10 -2.96 5.71 4.87
C GLU A 10 -3.57 4.77 5.92
N ASP A 11 -2.76 4.36 6.89
CA ASP A 11 -3.20 3.50 7.99
C ASP A 11 -3.08 4.25 9.33
N GLN A 12 -4.02 4.00 10.24
CA GLN A 12 -4.09 4.64 11.58
C GLN A 12 -3.13 4.01 12.60
N ARG A 13 -2.42 2.93 12.24
CA ARG A 13 -1.41 2.29 13.07
C ARG A 13 -0.37 3.28 13.61
N GLY A 14 0.17 2.96 14.79
CA GLY A 14 1.40 3.57 15.32
C GLY A 14 2.59 3.36 14.37
N PRO A 15 3.79 3.86 14.67
CA PRO A 15 4.99 3.69 13.83
C PRO A 15 5.50 2.23 13.72
N GLU A 16 4.62 1.25 13.95
CA GLU A 16 4.87 -0.18 13.78
C GLU A 16 5.17 -0.46 12.30
N LYS A 17 6.30 -1.13 12.06
CA LYS A 17 6.71 -1.57 10.72
C LYS A 17 5.96 -2.81 10.26
N GLU A 18 5.37 -3.54 11.20
CA GLU A 18 4.66 -4.78 10.94
C GLU A 18 3.18 -4.57 11.20
N PHE A 19 2.42 -4.43 10.12
CA PHE A 19 0.97 -4.35 10.15
C PHE A 19 0.41 -5.10 8.94
N GLY A 20 -0.84 -5.51 9.07
CA GLY A 20 -1.50 -6.47 8.22
C GLY A 20 -1.48 -6.09 6.75
N LEU A 21 -1.85 -4.86 6.40
CA LEU A 21 -1.87 -4.43 5.00
C LEU A 21 -0.47 -4.48 4.36
N HIS A 22 0.56 -4.09 5.10
CA HIS A 22 1.94 -4.21 4.64
C HIS A 22 2.36 -5.69 4.49
N ASN A 23 2.01 -6.53 5.46
CA ASN A 23 2.27 -7.96 5.40
C ASN A 23 1.59 -8.63 4.19
N LEU A 24 0.38 -8.20 3.83
CA LEU A 24 -0.35 -8.67 2.65
C LEU A 24 0.40 -8.31 1.37
N LEU A 25 0.81 -7.04 1.23
CA LEU A 25 1.59 -6.60 0.07
C LEU A 25 2.91 -7.36 -0.06
N VAL A 26 3.63 -7.56 1.05
CA VAL A 26 4.89 -8.32 1.02
C VAL A 26 4.66 -9.78 0.62
N ALA A 27 3.58 -10.41 1.09
CA ALA A 27 3.22 -11.77 0.68
C ALA A 27 2.90 -11.85 -0.82
N CYS A 28 2.11 -10.90 -1.35
CA CYS A 28 1.83 -10.81 -2.77
C CYS A 28 3.10 -10.59 -3.63
N VAL A 29 4.03 -9.76 -3.15
CA VAL A 29 5.31 -9.56 -3.84
C VAL A 29 6.15 -10.84 -3.80
N ALA A 30 6.16 -11.57 -2.69
CA ALA A 30 6.87 -12.85 -2.57
C ALA A 30 6.35 -13.89 -3.57
N ASP A 31 5.03 -14.01 -3.72
CA ASP A 31 4.40 -14.95 -4.65
C ASP A 31 4.82 -14.73 -6.11
N ASP A 32 4.97 -13.48 -6.51
CA ASP A 32 5.27 -13.09 -7.89
C ASP A 32 6.80 -12.98 -8.14
N ALA A 33 7.57 -12.53 -7.15
CA ALA A 33 9.03 -12.46 -7.25
C ALA A 33 9.67 -13.86 -7.15
N GLY A 34 9.00 -14.83 -6.55
CA GLY A 34 9.57 -16.14 -6.24
C GLY A 34 10.63 -16.09 -5.14
N ASP A 35 10.52 -15.08 -4.27
CA ASP A 35 11.54 -14.69 -3.29
C ASP A 35 11.07 -15.01 -1.86
N ASP A 36 12.00 -15.17 -0.92
CA ASP A 36 11.63 -15.45 0.48
C ASP A 36 10.92 -14.24 1.11
N ARG A 37 9.76 -14.49 1.74
CA ARG A 37 8.95 -13.44 2.36
C ARG A 37 9.71 -12.72 3.47
N PHE A 38 10.46 -13.43 4.32
CA PHE A 38 11.20 -12.80 5.42
C PHE A 38 12.33 -11.90 4.91
N ALA A 39 13.00 -12.30 3.83
CA ALA A 39 13.96 -11.46 3.13
C ALA A 39 13.30 -10.20 2.56
N LEU A 40 12.14 -10.34 1.88
CA LEU A 40 11.39 -9.22 1.31
C LEU A 40 10.90 -8.22 2.37
N ARG A 41 10.45 -8.69 3.54
CA ARG A 41 10.07 -7.80 4.66
C ARG A 41 11.20 -6.86 5.09
N ARG A 42 12.45 -7.25 4.89
CA ARG A 42 13.61 -6.40 5.19
C ARG A 42 13.96 -5.46 4.03
N LYS A 43 13.55 -5.79 2.80
CA LYS A 43 13.75 -4.99 1.57
C LYS A 43 12.64 -3.93 1.40
N LEU A 44 11.43 -4.17 1.91
CA LEU A 44 10.26 -3.30 1.76
C LEU A 44 9.89 -2.66 3.12
N ASP A 45 10.17 -1.37 3.30
CA ASP A 45 9.93 -0.65 4.57
C ASP A 45 8.54 0.00 4.58
N GLY A 46 7.56 -0.67 5.19
CA GLY A 46 6.21 -0.14 5.34
C GLY A 46 6.08 0.92 6.44
N ARG A 47 5.37 2.01 6.15
CA ARG A 47 5.15 3.14 7.06
C ARG A 47 3.69 3.59 7.08
N PRO A 48 2.97 3.38 8.18
CA PRO A 48 1.64 3.95 8.35
C PRO A 48 1.76 5.45 8.66
N MET A 49 0.97 6.25 7.97
CA MET A 49 1.06 7.71 8.04
C MET A 49 0.01 8.36 8.95
N LYS A 50 -0.91 7.59 9.54
CA LYS A 50 -2.00 8.10 10.37
C LYS A 50 -2.84 9.16 9.65
N GLY A 51 -3.35 8.79 8.49
CA GLY A 51 -4.27 9.60 7.69
C GLY A 51 -3.63 10.35 6.52
N VAL A 52 -4.49 10.73 5.59
CA VAL A 52 -4.12 11.28 4.28
C VAL A 52 -3.32 12.58 4.35
N GLN A 53 -3.54 13.42 5.37
CA GLN A 53 -2.82 14.70 5.52
C GLN A 53 -1.32 14.50 5.77
N ASN A 54 -0.97 13.56 6.64
CA ASN A 54 0.42 13.23 6.94
C ASN A 54 1.06 12.50 5.75
N LEU A 55 0.31 11.61 5.09
CA LEU A 55 0.76 10.97 3.86
C LEU A 55 1.09 12.02 2.79
N LEU A 56 0.18 12.95 2.52
CA LEU A 56 0.37 14.02 1.53
C LEU A 56 1.55 14.93 1.91
N ARG A 57 1.69 15.27 3.19
CA ARG A 57 2.84 16.04 3.69
C ARG A 57 4.15 15.31 3.39
N SER A 58 4.24 14.02 3.70
CA SER A 58 5.45 13.24 3.45
C SER A 58 5.72 13.04 1.98
N CYS A 59 4.68 12.84 1.16
CA CYS A 59 4.79 12.80 -0.29
C CYS A 59 5.35 14.11 -0.88
N ARG A 60 5.13 15.24 -0.21
CA ARG A 60 5.55 16.55 -0.69
C ARG A 60 6.92 17.00 -0.18
N ARG A 61 7.26 16.65 1.06
CA ARG A 61 8.38 17.28 1.78
C ARG A 61 9.43 16.31 2.29
N ASP A 62 9.11 15.03 2.35
CA ASP A 62 9.97 14.05 3.03
C ASP A 62 10.61 13.06 2.05
N ILE A 63 10.36 13.12 0.74
CA ILE A 63 10.81 12.05 -0.17
C ILE A 63 12.33 11.94 -0.19
N ARG A 64 13.07 13.05 -0.22
CA ARG A 64 14.55 12.99 -0.14
C ARG A 64 15.04 12.38 1.16
N ARG A 65 14.36 12.63 2.28
CA ARG A 65 14.70 12.07 3.59
C ARG A 65 14.37 10.58 3.67
N LEU A 66 13.19 10.18 3.18
CA LEU A 66 12.73 8.80 3.12
C LEU A 66 13.60 7.97 2.16
N SER A 67 14.08 8.60 1.08
CA SER A 67 14.95 8.06 0.04
C SER A 67 16.42 8.56 0.18
N SER A 68 16.93 8.62 1.40
CA SER A 68 18.28 9.16 1.66
C SER A 68 19.41 8.44 0.89
N LYS A 69 19.19 7.21 0.46
CA LYS A 69 20.13 6.39 -0.32
C LYS A 69 19.60 6.04 -1.72
N GLY A 70 18.60 6.77 -2.21
CA GLY A 70 18.04 6.57 -3.56
C GLY A 70 16.94 5.51 -3.65
N GLN A 71 16.41 5.04 -2.52
CA GLN A 71 15.29 4.10 -2.48
C GLN A 71 14.06 4.66 -3.21
N GLN A 72 13.29 3.80 -3.87
CA GLN A 72 12.00 4.24 -4.43
C GLN A 72 10.97 4.39 -3.30
N VAL A 73 10.10 5.40 -3.39
CA VAL A 73 9.01 5.63 -2.45
C VAL A 73 7.68 5.34 -3.13
N PHE A 74 6.89 4.46 -2.53
CA PHE A 74 5.56 4.10 -2.98
C PHE A 74 4.55 4.67 -2.00
N ALA A 75 3.45 5.21 -2.48
CA ALA A 75 2.35 5.70 -1.64
C ALA A 75 1.06 5.03 -2.08
N LEU A 76 0.44 4.27 -1.17
CA LEU A 76 -0.90 3.73 -1.34
C LEU A 76 -1.88 4.64 -0.59
N VAL A 77 -2.74 5.32 -1.35
CA VAL A 77 -3.54 6.46 -0.88
C VAL A 77 -5.01 6.19 -1.13
N ASP A 78 -5.86 6.41 -0.13
CA ASP A 78 -7.32 6.43 -0.35
C ASP A 78 -7.69 7.56 -1.31
N ASN A 79 -8.35 7.21 -2.41
CA ASN A 79 -8.70 8.12 -3.48
C ASN A 79 -9.68 9.21 -3.01
N ASP A 80 -10.67 8.83 -2.20
CA ASP A 80 -11.70 9.76 -1.73
C ASP A 80 -11.09 10.74 -0.72
N ALA A 81 -10.28 10.22 0.20
CA ALA A 81 -9.62 11.03 1.21
C ALA A 81 -8.68 12.05 0.56
N ILE A 82 -7.89 11.66 -0.45
CA ILE A 82 -6.93 12.57 -1.09
C ILE A 82 -7.62 13.63 -1.97
N ARG A 83 -8.69 13.27 -2.69
CA ARG A 83 -9.49 14.22 -3.47
C ARG A 83 -10.10 15.28 -2.58
N HIS A 84 -10.63 14.88 -1.41
CA HIS A 84 -11.14 15.82 -0.42
C HIS A 84 -10.05 16.80 0.05
N GLN A 85 -8.82 16.31 0.33
CA GLN A 85 -7.72 17.20 0.72
C GLN A 85 -7.29 18.17 -0.40
N LEU A 86 -7.28 17.69 -1.65
CA LEU A 86 -6.83 18.48 -2.81
C LEU A 86 -7.90 19.42 -3.37
N LYS A 87 -9.13 19.37 -2.85
CA LYS A 87 -10.24 20.25 -3.26
C LYS A 87 -9.88 21.74 -3.15
N HIS A 88 -9.18 22.13 -2.08
CA HIS A 88 -8.71 23.51 -1.89
C HIS A 88 -7.62 23.93 -2.89
N GLU A 89 -7.03 22.97 -3.60
CA GLU A 89 -6.01 23.18 -4.63
C GLU A 89 -6.62 23.16 -6.04
N GLY A 90 -7.94 23.15 -6.16
CA GLY A 90 -8.66 23.19 -7.44
C GLY A 90 -8.84 21.81 -8.09
N ILE A 91 -8.50 20.72 -7.41
CA ILE A 91 -8.75 19.36 -7.90
C ILE A 91 -10.19 18.98 -7.58
N THR A 92 -11.00 18.76 -8.61
CA THR A 92 -12.40 18.36 -8.45
C THR A 92 -12.51 16.88 -8.09
N GLU A 93 -13.63 16.49 -7.47
CA GLU A 93 -13.94 15.09 -7.18
C GLU A 93 -14.00 14.25 -8.47
N SER A 94 -14.41 14.87 -9.59
CA SER A 94 -14.48 14.26 -10.92
C SER A 94 -13.15 14.25 -11.70
N ALA A 95 -12.06 14.78 -11.15
CA ALA A 95 -10.77 14.79 -11.84
C ALA A 95 -10.32 13.36 -12.16
N ASP A 96 -9.59 13.14 -13.25
CA ASP A 96 -9.01 11.81 -13.49
C ASP A 96 -7.91 11.49 -12.46
N ASP A 97 -7.61 10.20 -12.29
CA ASP A 97 -6.60 9.73 -11.33
C ASP A 97 -5.21 10.29 -11.65
N ALA A 98 -4.91 10.52 -12.94
CA ALA A 98 -3.65 11.12 -13.39
C ALA A 98 -3.48 12.56 -12.90
N ALA A 99 -4.55 13.36 -12.90
CA ALA A 99 -4.56 14.72 -12.39
C ALA A 99 -4.35 14.76 -10.86
N VAL A 100 -4.94 13.81 -10.13
CA VAL A 100 -4.71 13.65 -8.68
C VAL A 100 -3.25 13.31 -8.40
N VAL A 101 -2.69 12.31 -9.10
CA VAL A 101 -1.28 11.92 -8.96
C VAL A 101 -0.36 13.08 -9.30
N ARG A 102 -0.62 13.82 -10.39
CA ARG A 102 0.14 15.00 -10.78
C ARG A 102 0.10 16.08 -9.69
N ALA A 103 -1.08 16.38 -9.13
CA ALA A 103 -1.22 17.36 -8.05
C ALA A 103 -0.44 16.99 -6.77
N ILE A 104 -0.24 15.70 -6.50
CA ILE A 104 0.63 15.24 -5.42
C ILE A 104 2.10 15.46 -5.80
N LYS A 105 2.50 15.05 -7.00
CA LYS A 105 3.90 15.08 -7.48
C LYS A 105 4.43 16.48 -7.80
N ASP A 106 3.59 17.41 -8.25
CA ASP A 106 4.01 18.77 -8.62
C ASP A 106 4.61 19.56 -7.44
N LYS A 107 4.23 19.19 -6.21
CA LYS A 107 4.71 19.79 -4.97
C LYS A 107 5.68 18.89 -4.21
N CYS A 108 6.18 17.83 -4.85
CA CYS A 108 7.12 16.87 -4.28
C CYS A 108 8.57 17.34 -4.41
N ASP A 109 9.36 17.11 -3.36
CA ASP A 109 10.78 17.46 -3.31
C ASP A 109 11.67 16.53 -4.17
N ALA A 110 11.19 15.34 -4.54
CA ALA A 110 11.84 14.40 -5.46
C ALA A 110 10.80 13.53 -6.22
N PRO A 111 10.04 14.12 -7.16
CA PRO A 111 8.91 13.46 -7.82
C PRO A 111 9.30 12.23 -8.63
N GLU A 112 10.53 12.15 -9.12
CA GLU A 112 11.06 11.01 -9.87
C GLU A 112 11.18 9.73 -9.03
N ARG A 113 11.21 9.87 -7.69
CA ARG A 113 11.32 8.75 -6.74
C ARG A 113 9.99 8.33 -6.15
N LEU A 114 8.92 9.09 -6.39
CA LEU A 114 7.60 8.88 -5.83
C LEU A 114 6.66 8.21 -6.84
N HIS A 115 6.13 7.07 -6.44
CA HIS A 115 5.10 6.31 -7.16
C HIS A 115 3.81 6.33 -6.33
N VAL A 116 2.70 6.79 -6.91
CA VAL A 116 1.43 6.96 -6.19
C VAL A 116 0.40 5.99 -6.76
N PHE A 117 -0.29 5.26 -5.89
CA PHE A 117 -1.34 4.31 -6.21
C PHE A 117 -2.60 4.71 -5.45
N LEU A 118 -3.69 4.92 -6.18
CA LEU A 118 -4.95 5.39 -5.61
C LEU A 118 -5.88 4.21 -5.36
N LEU A 119 -6.23 4.01 -4.10
CA LEU A 119 -7.17 3.01 -3.64
C LEU A 119 -8.58 3.59 -3.76
N LYS A 120 -9.27 3.27 -4.86
CA LYS A 120 -10.54 3.89 -5.27
C LYS A 120 -11.64 3.83 -4.21
N GLU A 121 -11.74 2.71 -3.52
CA GLU A 121 -12.80 2.46 -2.53
C GLU A 121 -12.20 2.17 -1.15
N ASN A 122 -11.11 2.85 -0.79
CA ASN A 122 -10.47 2.77 0.53
C ASN A 122 -10.02 1.35 0.97
N THR A 123 -9.59 1.23 2.23
CA THR A 123 -9.04 -0.03 2.78
C THR A 123 -10.12 -1.11 2.97
N GLU A 124 -11.37 -0.69 3.15
CA GLU A 124 -12.53 -1.56 3.34
C GLU A 124 -12.79 -2.42 2.09
N THR A 125 -12.56 -1.91 0.87
CA THR A 125 -12.66 -2.74 -0.34
C THR A 125 -11.64 -3.87 -0.39
N VAL A 126 -10.49 -3.72 0.26
CA VAL A 126 -9.55 -4.85 0.41
C VAL A 126 -10.11 -5.91 1.36
N ILE A 127 -10.86 -5.51 2.40
CA ILE A 127 -11.55 -6.42 3.33
C ILE A 127 -12.73 -7.11 2.64
N GLU A 128 -13.51 -6.40 1.84
CA GLU A 128 -14.61 -6.98 1.06
C GLU A 128 -14.09 -7.97 0.01
N ALA A 129 -13.00 -7.62 -0.68
CA ALA A 129 -12.32 -8.55 -1.59
C ALA A 129 -11.80 -9.79 -0.83
N ALA A 130 -11.26 -9.61 0.38
CA ALA A 130 -10.84 -10.72 1.22
C ALA A 130 -12.01 -11.65 1.61
N GLU A 131 -13.14 -11.10 2.09
CA GLU A 131 -14.35 -11.88 2.39
C GLU A 131 -14.84 -12.67 1.17
N HIS A 132 -14.79 -12.05 -0.01
CA HIS A 132 -15.17 -12.72 -1.23
C HIS A 132 -14.25 -13.90 -1.57
N CYS A 133 -12.93 -13.72 -1.40
CA CYS A 133 -11.89 -14.64 -1.86
C CYS A 133 -11.56 -15.77 -0.86
N ASP A 134 -11.60 -15.52 0.45
CA ASP A 134 -11.38 -16.55 1.49
C ASP A 134 -12.72 -16.94 2.14
N LYS A 135 -13.28 -18.07 1.69
CA LYS A 135 -14.52 -18.63 2.26
C LYS A 135 -14.37 -19.09 3.71
N GLY A 136 -13.15 -19.20 4.22
CA GLY A 136 -12.83 -19.53 5.62
C GLY A 136 -12.75 -18.30 6.54
N LEU A 137 -12.95 -17.07 6.03
CA LEU A 137 -13.00 -15.88 6.88
C LEU A 137 -14.25 -15.89 7.78
N ALA A 138 -14.02 -15.67 9.07
CA ALA A 138 -15.12 -15.54 10.02
C ALA A 138 -15.91 -14.25 9.75
N ARG A 139 -17.19 -14.39 9.42
CA ARG A 139 -18.09 -13.25 9.12
C ARG A 139 -18.14 -12.19 10.22
N ALA A 140 -18.05 -12.60 11.49
CA ALA A 140 -18.01 -11.68 12.62
C ALA A 140 -16.76 -10.79 12.60
N LEU A 141 -15.60 -11.35 12.22
CA LEU A 141 -14.34 -10.61 12.09
C LEU A 141 -14.40 -9.62 10.92
N VAL A 142 -14.98 -10.04 9.78
CA VAL A 142 -15.21 -9.15 8.64
C VAL A 142 -16.09 -7.97 9.03
N THR A 143 -17.20 -8.25 9.73
CA THR A 143 -18.14 -7.21 10.19
C THR A 143 -17.42 -6.17 11.06
N GLN A 144 -16.59 -6.62 12.01
CA GLN A 144 -15.79 -5.71 12.86
C GLN A 144 -14.79 -4.87 12.05
N ALA A 145 -14.10 -5.50 11.08
CA ALA A 145 -13.14 -4.80 10.23
C ALA A 145 -13.79 -3.71 9.37
N LEU A 146 -14.98 -3.99 8.81
CA LEU A 146 -15.79 -3.02 8.06
C LEU A 146 -16.33 -1.90 8.96
N GLN A 147 -16.52 -2.15 10.26
CA GLN A 147 -16.83 -1.14 11.29
C GLN A 147 -15.59 -0.36 11.78
N LYS A 148 -14.50 -0.37 11.01
CA LYS A 148 -13.26 0.38 11.28
C LYS A 148 -12.47 -0.09 12.50
N ASP A 149 -12.69 -1.33 12.95
CA ASP A 149 -11.80 -1.96 13.92
C ASP A 149 -10.44 -2.29 13.27
N VAL A 150 -9.41 -1.54 13.67
CA VAL A 150 -8.04 -1.66 13.17
C VAL A 150 -7.43 -3.03 13.50
N ASN A 151 -7.77 -3.63 14.65
CA ASN A 151 -7.26 -4.94 15.03
C ASN A 151 -7.91 -6.05 14.21
N ALA A 152 -9.21 -5.94 13.94
CA ALA A 152 -9.91 -6.88 13.07
C ALA A 152 -9.37 -6.84 11.63
N ARG A 153 -9.14 -5.65 11.08
CA ARG A 153 -8.50 -5.48 9.75
C ARG A 153 -7.13 -6.15 9.70
N ASP A 154 -6.30 -5.87 10.71
CA ASP A 154 -4.95 -6.42 10.80
C ASP A 154 -4.96 -7.94 10.90
N ALA A 155 -5.86 -8.50 11.71
CA ALA A 155 -6.03 -9.94 11.86
C ALA A 155 -6.40 -10.61 10.52
N ILE A 156 -7.32 -10.02 9.75
CA ILE A 156 -7.70 -10.51 8.42
C ILE A 156 -6.50 -10.49 7.49
N PHE A 157 -5.83 -9.34 7.36
CA PHE A 157 -4.70 -9.22 6.44
C PHE A 157 -3.53 -10.11 6.85
N ASN A 158 -3.20 -10.21 8.14
CA ASN A 158 -2.15 -11.11 8.63
C ASN A 158 -2.49 -12.57 8.32
N ARG A 159 -3.73 -13.00 8.59
CA ARG A 159 -4.19 -14.35 8.27
C ARG A 159 -3.94 -14.66 6.79
N ILE A 160 -4.41 -13.80 5.88
CA ILE A 160 -4.26 -13.99 4.44
C ILE A 160 -2.78 -13.96 3.99
N SER A 161 -1.97 -13.13 4.66
CA SER A 161 -0.54 -13.05 4.38
C SER A 161 0.18 -14.35 4.73
N TRP A 162 -0.15 -14.96 5.87
CA TRP A 162 0.54 -16.14 6.42
C TRP A 162 -0.06 -17.47 5.97
N GLN A 163 -1.31 -17.50 5.54
CA GLN A 163 -1.89 -18.70 4.95
C GLN A 163 -1.21 -19.03 3.63
N SER A 164 -0.96 -20.31 3.39
CA SER A 164 -0.30 -20.82 2.19
C SER A 164 -1.13 -20.67 0.91
N ASP A 165 -2.34 -20.10 1.00
CA ASP A 165 -3.25 -19.99 -0.14
C ASP A 165 -2.96 -18.74 -0.98
N ARG A 166 -2.01 -18.91 -1.92
CA ARG A 166 -1.73 -17.93 -2.97
C ARG A 166 -2.99 -17.58 -3.78
N ALA A 167 -3.92 -18.52 -3.98
CA ALA A 167 -5.11 -18.26 -4.81
C ALA A 167 -6.02 -17.20 -4.18
N VAL A 168 -6.10 -17.15 -2.84
CA VAL A 168 -6.79 -16.06 -2.13
C VAL A 168 -6.14 -14.71 -2.43
N ARG A 169 -4.81 -14.62 -2.33
CA ARG A 169 -4.08 -13.38 -2.61
C ARG A 169 -4.21 -12.96 -4.07
N ASP A 170 -4.13 -13.90 -5.00
CA ASP A 170 -4.34 -13.65 -6.44
C ASP A 170 -5.76 -13.14 -6.71
N CYS A 171 -6.77 -13.74 -6.08
CA CYS A 171 -8.16 -13.32 -6.17
C CYS A 171 -8.39 -11.89 -5.65
N ILE A 172 -7.74 -11.50 -4.54
CA ILE A 172 -7.80 -10.14 -3.98
C ILE A 172 -7.16 -9.15 -4.96
N ARG A 173 -5.97 -9.46 -5.49
CA ARG A 173 -5.27 -8.59 -6.46
C ARG A 173 -6.10 -8.35 -7.72
N GLN A 174 -6.78 -9.38 -8.21
CA GLN A 174 -7.67 -9.24 -9.38
C GLN A 174 -8.89 -8.35 -9.12
N ARG A 175 -9.31 -8.21 -7.85
CA ARG A 175 -10.44 -7.36 -7.44
C ARG A 175 -10.03 -5.93 -7.09
N VAL A 176 -8.82 -5.76 -6.56
CA VAL A 176 -8.31 -4.45 -6.12
C VAL A 176 -7.15 -4.03 -6.99
N GLU A 177 -7.46 -3.28 -8.06
CA GLU A 177 -6.52 -2.81 -9.08
C GLU A 177 -5.28 -2.12 -8.48
N ALA A 178 -5.47 -1.23 -7.50
CA ALA A 178 -4.37 -0.54 -6.84
C ALA A 178 -3.38 -1.49 -6.13
N ILE A 179 -3.87 -2.60 -5.56
CA ILE A 179 -3.03 -3.63 -4.93
C ILE A 179 -2.28 -4.43 -6.00
N LEU A 180 -2.92 -4.76 -7.12
CA LEU A 180 -2.26 -5.43 -8.23
C LEU A 180 -1.11 -4.58 -8.80
N ASP A 181 -1.37 -3.29 -9.02
CA ASP A 181 -0.42 -2.40 -9.67
C ASP A 181 0.78 -2.07 -8.79
N ILE A 182 0.56 -1.80 -7.49
CA ILE A 182 1.67 -1.60 -6.56
C ILE A 182 2.50 -2.88 -6.41
N VAL A 183 1.89 -4.07 -6.40
CA VAL A 183 2.62 -5.35 -6.36
C VAL A 183 3.47 -5.52 -7.61
N LYS A 184 2.94 -5.29 -8.82
CA LYS A 184 3.72 -5.37 -10.07
C LYS A 184 4.93 -4.43 -10.05
N ALA A 185 4.74 -3.19 -9.60
CA ALA A 185 5.80 -2.22 -9.54
C ALA A 185 6.89 -2.60 -8.51
N LEU A 186 6.48 -3.09 -7.34
CA LEU A 186 7.39 -3.60 -6.32
C LEU A 186 8.16 -4.85 -6.77
N VAL A 187 7.50 -5.80 -7.44
CA VAL A 187 8.15 -7.00 -8.02
C VAL A 187 9.20 -6.61 -9.05
N THR A 188 8.89 -5.64 -9.92
CA THR A 188 9.85 -5.11 -10.90
C THR A 188 11.08 -4.54 -10.21
N LEU A 189 10.89 -3.75 -9.15
CA LEU A 189 11.98 -3.16 -8.37
C LEU A 189 12.83 -4.22 -7.65
N VAL A 190 12.19 -5.22 -7.03
CA VAL A 190 12.88 -6.33 -6.35
C VAL A 190 13.78 -7.07 -7.34
N ARG A 191 13.23 -7.48 -8.49
CA ARG A 191 13.98 -8.20 -9.53
C ARG A 191 15.14 -7.38 -10.10
N ALA A 192 14.98 -6.07 -10.26
CA ALA A 192 16.05 -5.19 -10.69
C ALA A 192 17.16 -5.04 -9.64
N GLY A 193 16.78 -4.99 -8.35
CA GLY A 193 17.73 -4.90 -7.24
C GLY A 193 18.58 -6.16 -7.06
N ASP A 194 18.02 -7.33 -7.36
CA ASP A 194 18.73 -8.62 -7.27
C ASP A 194 19.66 -8.89 -8.48
N GLY A 195 19.49 -8.16 -9.59
CA GLY A 195 20.35 -8.24 -10.78
C GLY A 195 21.58 -7.33 -10.78
N SER A 196 21.84 -6.59 -9.68
CA SER A 196 22.95 -5.62 -9.57
C SER A 196 24.19 -6.16 -8.83
N ILE A 197 24.44 -7.48 -8.91
CA ILE A 197 25.62 -8.14 -8.32
C ILE A 197 26.70 -8.33 -9.38
#